data_AF-A0A1I8I1L1-F1
#
_entry.id   AF-A0A1I8I1L1-F1
#
_cell.length_a   1.000
_cell.length_b   1.000
_cell.length_c   1.000
_cell.angle_alpha   90.00
_cell.angle_beta   90.00
_cell.angle_gamma   90.00
#
_symmetry.space_group_name_H-M   'P 1'
#
loop_
_entity.id
_entity.type
_entity.pdbx_description
1 polymer ?
#
loop_
_entity_poly.entity_id
_entity_poly.type
_entity_poly.pdbx_seq_one_letter_code
_entity_poly.pdbx_strand_id
1 'polypeptide(L)'
;MMQLSLLPLLLLQLLLSLACHCASVSNDQVHFNNPHLLSPEEKAAGSAGTPPTNGTGAVNRKYFGGVDLNKEAHRLRQQLETTAKDELGIVAMQAIYDKQAYTPFESNGMEDARSLAASLSLRLSPIKGILKQLLRPIVLYYGLHKKQRMSPRLDCCNLANSDLTYVPTYGAAVSRQTSCDLIPPRLGPNVFNPGRKFTKMLDQYMKYWSSIKWQYFISAEGLHTEFPSHNFKRSRIPCSAMH
;
A
#
# COMPACT_ATOMS: atom_id res chain seq x y z
N MET A 1 48.65 1.30 23.50
CA MET A 1 47.40 0.88 22.84
C MET A 1 46.48 2.09 22.77
N MET A 2 46.47 2.74 21.61
CA MET A 2 45.63 3.91 21.29
C MET A 2 44.31 3.43 20.69
N GLN A 3 43.19 4.07 21.05
CA GLN A 3 42.16 4.62 20.14
C GLN A 3 40.84 4.84 20.91
N LEU A 4 40.60 6.09 21.33
CA LEU A 4 39.29 6.58 21.77
C LEU A 4 39.23 8.08 21.45
N SER A 5 38.91 8.44 20.20
CA SER A 5 38.71 9.86 19.84
C SER A 5 37.85 10.13 18.59
N LEU A 6 37.23 9.12 17.97
CA LEU A 6 36.53 9.31 16.68
C LEU A 6 35.00 9.49 16.77
N LEU A 7 34.36 9.19 17.91
CA LEU A 7 32.91 9.37 18.06
C LEU A 7 32.41 10.82 18.07
N PRO A 8 33.09 11.82 18.71
CA PRO A 8 32.55 13.18 18.75
C PRO A 8 32.71 13.94 17.43
N LEU A 9 33.66 13.56 16.57
CA LEU A 9 33.86 14.13 15.24
C LEU A 9 32.80 13.65 14.22
N LEU A 10 32.35 12.39 14.35
CA LEU A 10 31.28 11.84 13.52
C LEU A 10 29.91 12.44 13.85
N LEU A 11 29.64 12.77 15.12
CA LEU A 11 28.41 13.46 15.50
C LEU A 11 28.36 14.92 15.05
N LEU A 12 29.50 15.62 15.03
CA LEU A 12 29.57 17.01 14.55
C LEU A 12 29.42 17.08 13.01
N GLN A 13 29.93 16.10 12.27
CA GLN A 13 29.72 16.00 10.81
C GLN A 13 28.27 15.62 10.43
N LEU A 14 27.58 14.83 11.25
CA LEU A 14 26.15 14.53 11.03
C LEU A 14 25.27 15.75 11.30
N LEU A 15 25.62 16.58 12.29
CA LEU A 15 24.86 17.80 12.60
C LEU A 15 25.11 18.93 11.60
N LEU A 16 26.32 19.06 11.04
CA LEU A 16 26.59 20.03 9.96
C LEU A 16 25.98 19.62 8.60
N SER A 17 25.74 18.33 8.34
CA SER A 17 25.11 17.85 7.10
C SER A 17 23.59 17.98 7.10
N LEU A 18 22.95 18.12 8.27
CA LEU A 18 21.51 18.41 8.37
C LEU A 18 21.16 19.91 8.30
N ALA A 19 22.14 20.82 8.41
CA ALA A 19 21.90 22.26 8.47
C ALA A 19 22.11 23.01 7.13
N CYS A 20 22.56 22.32 6.07
CA CYS A 20 22.87 22.97 4.80
C CYS A 20 22.22 22.22 3.65
N HIS A 21 20.93 22.46 3.43
CA HIS A 21 20.23 22.43 2.14
C HIS A 21 18.88 23.15 2.35
N CYS A 22 18.93 24.40 2.82
CA CYS A 22 17.81 25.31 2.61
C CYS A 22 17.78 25.63 1.12
N ALA A 23 16.78 25.07 0.44
CA ALA A 23 16.47 25.31 -0.94
C ALA A 23 16.39 26.82 -1.21
N SER A 24 17.00 27.21 -2.33
CA SER A 24 16.78 28.50 -2.99
C SER A 24 15.29 28.72 -3.19
N VAL A 25 14.72 29.67 -2.46
CA VAL A 25 13.44 30.30 -2.80
C VAL A 25 13.67 31.10 -4.09
N SER A 26 13.10 30.62 -5.18
CA SER A 26 13.08 31.32 -6.47
C SER A 26 11.70 31.17 -7.08
N ASN A 27 10.88 32.22 -6.92
CA ASN A 27 9.66 32.55 -7.68
C ASN A 27 9.02 31.39 -8.46
N ASP A 28 8.04 30.73 -7.84
CA ASP A 28 7.23 29.70 -8.49
C ASP A 28 6.19 30.36 -9.42
N GLN A 29 6.56 30.51 -10.68
CA GLN A 29 5.60 30.49 -11.78
C GLN A 29 5.45 29.01 -12.20
N VAL A 30 4.33 28.38 -11.84
CA VAL A 30 4.07 26.98 -12.20
C VAL A 30 3.77 26.92 -13.71
N HIS A 31 4.78 26.53 -14.49
CA HIS A 31 4.60 26.24 -15.91
C HIS A 31 4.02 24.83 -16.07
N PHE A 32 2.80 24.73 -16.61
CA PHE A 32 2.16 23.48 -17.08
C PHE A 32 2.84 22.89 -18.33
N ASN A 33 4.15 23.03 -18.45
CA ASN A 33 4.92 22.29 -19.41
C ASN A 33 6.20 21.88 -18.74
N ASN A 34 6.27 20.60 -18.34
CA ASN A 34 7.36 19.97 -17.62
C ASN A 34 8.72 20.31 -18.27
N PRO A 35 9.45 21.33 -17.79
CA PRO A 35 10.61 21.87 -18.51
C PRO A 35 11.81 20.92 -18.40
N HIS A 36 11.76 19.96 -17.47
CA HIS A 36 12.77 18.92 -17.29
C HIS A 36 12.67 17.77 -18.30
N LEU A 37 11.58 17.67 -19.08
CA LEU A 37 11.52 16.76 -20.24
C LEU A 37 12.27 17.31 -21.45
N LEU A 38 12.74 18.56 -21.40
CA LEU A 38 13.46 19.23 -22.48
C LEU A 38 14.82 19.78 -21.99
N SER A 39 15.69 18.92 -21.43
CA SER A 39 17.15 19.11 -21.42
C SER A 39 17.84 17.86 -20.86
N PRO A 40 19.05 17.44 -21.30
CA PRO A 40 20.00 18.05 -22.23
C PRO A 40 20.28 17.17 -23.48
N GLU A 41 19.30 16.47 -24.06
CA GLU A 41 19.52 15.77 -25.35
C GLU A 41 19.59 16.72 -26.55
N GLU A 42 19.07 17.95 -26.43
CA GLU A 42 19.33 19.02 -27.41
C GLU A 42 20.77 19.57 -27.35
N LYS A 43 21.55 19.28 -26.28
CA LYS A 43 23.01 19.54 -26.28
C LYS A 43 23.83 18.40 -26.88
N ALA A 44 23.26 17.19 -27.00
CA ALA A 44 23.91 16.03 -27.63
C ALA A 44 23.59 15.90 -29.13
N ALA A 45 22.60 16.63 -29.66
CA ALA A 45 22.38 16.77 -31.10
C ALA A 45 23.45 17.62 -31.82
N GLY A 46 24.44 18.14 -31.08
CA GLY A 46 25.61 18.86 -31.59
C GLY A 46 26.91 18.04 -31.66
N SER A 47 26.95 16.80 -31.15
CA SER A 47 28.17 15.97 -31.24
C SER A 47 27.86 14.65 -31.92
N ALA A 48 28.48 14.47 -33.09
CA ALA A 48 28.44 13.27 -33.90
C ALA A 48 28.70 11.99 -33.07
N GLY A 49 27.65 11.19 -32.89
CA GLY A 49 27.80 9.77 -32.58
C GLY A 49 28.28 9.04 -33.82
N THR A 50 29.50 8.51 -33.77
CA THR A 50 30.13 7.70 -34.82
C THR A 50 29.29 6.44 -35.09
N PRO A 51 28.73 6.23 -36.29
CA PRO A 51 28.14 4.95 -36.64
C PRO A 51 29.24 3.93 -36.97
N PRO A 52 28.99 2.62 -36.79
CA PRO A 52 29.97 1.60 -37.10
C PRO A 52 30.30 1.63 -38.59
N THR A 53 31.59 1.69 -38.87
CA THR A 53 32.19 1.64 -40.19
C THR A 53 31.91 0.28 -40.82
N ASN A 54 31.17 0.28 -41.94
CA ASN A 54 31.51 -0.45 -43.17
C ASN A 54 30.40 -0.27 -44.21
N GLY A 55 30.73 0.45 -45.29
CA GLY A 55 29.84 0.68 -46.42
C GLY A 55 30.13 2.03 -47.08
N THR A 56 30.97 2.01 -48.11
CA THR A 56 31.31 3.14 -48.97
C THR A 56 30.06 3.79 -49.57
N GLY A 57 29.75 5.01 -49.13
CA GLY A 57 28.68 5.86 -49.66
C GLY A 57 28.21 6.85 -48.61
N ALA A 58 28.69 8.09 -48.65
CA ALA A 58 28.24 9.15 -47.76
C ALA A 58 26.78 9.52 -48.08
N VAL A 59 25.82 8.81 -47.48
CA VAL A 59 24.40 9.18 -47.54
C VAL A 59 24.26 10.52 -46.82
N ASN A 60 23.94 11.57 -47.58
CA ASN A 60 23.69 12.89 -47.05
C ASN A 60 22.44 12.84 -46.16
N ARG A 61 22.63 12.57 -44.86
CA ARG A 61 21.59 12.28 -43.86
C ARG A 61 20.57 13.43 -43.67
N LYS A 62 20.85 14.60 -44.26
CA LYS A 62 19.99 15.79 -44.27
C LYS A 62 18.87 15.69 -45.33
N TYR A 63 19.04 14.84 -46.34
CA TYR A 63 18.10 14.71 -47.44
C TYR A 63 17.69 13.25 -47.66
N PHE A 64 16.38 12.98 -47.66
CA PHE A 64 15.82 11.68 -48.05
C PHE A 64 14.97 11.88 -49.30
N GLY A 65 15.32 11.23 -50.41
CA GLY A 65 14.57 11.37 -51.67
C GLY A 65 14.47 12.81 -52.21
N GLY A 66 15.43 13.68 -51.89
CA GLY A 66 15.42 15.11 -52.30
C GLY A 66 14.70 16.06 -51.32
N VAL A 67 14.19 15.55 -50.20
CA VAL A 67 13.48 16.32 -49.17
C VAL A 67 14.40 16.61 -47.98
N ASP A 68 14.48 17.87 -47.55
CA ASP A 68 15.21 18.26 -46.32
C ASP A 68 14.39 17.81 -45.09
N LEU A 69 14.90 16.77 -44.41
CA LEU A 69 14.22 16.15 -43.29
C LEU A 69 14.00 17.12 -42.11
N ASN A 70 14.92 18.08 -41.90
CA ASN A 70 14.77 19.04 -40.80
C ASN A 70 13.64 20.02 -41.09
N LYS A 71 13.54 20.48 -42.34
CA LYS A 71 12.47 21.39 -42.76
C LYS A 71 11.10 20.74 -42.61
N GLU A 72 10.96 19.48 -43.00
CA GLU A 72 9.70 18.74 -42.86
C GLU A 72 9.41 18.36 -41.40
N ALA A 73 10.41 18.03 -40.60
CA ALA A 73 10.23 17.82 -39.16
C ALA A 73 9.72 19.09 -38.46
N HIS A 74 10.24 20.27 -38.81
CA HIS A 74 9.74 21.55 -38.30
C HIS A 74 8.31 21.82 -38.74
N ARG A 75 7.96 21.53 -40.00
CA ARG A 75 6.60 21.68 -40.50
C ARG A 75 5.62 20.75 -39.77
N LEU A 76 6.00 19.49 -39.56
CA LEU A 76 5.19 18.53 -38.80
C LEU A 76 5.01 18.96 -37.35
N ARG A 77 6.08 19.44 -36.69
CA ARG A 77 6.01 19.98 -35.34
C ARG A 77 5.02 21.13 -35.25
N GLN A 78 5.08 22.09 -36.18
CA GLN A 78 4.14 23.21 -36.20
C GLN A 78 2.69 22.73 -36.36
N GLN A 79 2.44 21.78 -37.26
CA GLN A 79 1.10 21.21 -37.45
C GLN A 79 0.59 20.51 -36.18
N LEU A 80 1.44 19.75 -35.49
CA LEU A 80 1.08 19.08 -34.24
C LEU A 80 0.84 20.09 -33.10
N GLU A 81 1.67 21.13 -33.00
CA GLU A 81 1.47 22.21 -32.01
C GLU A 81 0.16 22.96 -32.25
N THR A 82 -0.16 23.29 -33.51
CA THR A 82 -1.43 23.91 -33.89
C THR A 82 -2.60 22.98 -33.58
N THR A 83 -2.52 21.70 -33.96
CA THR A 83 -3.58 20.72 -33.66
C THR A 83 -3.80 20.59 -32.15
N ALA A 84 -2.72 20.56 -31.36
CA ALA A 84 -2.82 20.46 -29.91
C ALA A 84 -3.43 21.72 -29.25
N LYS A 85 -3.14 22.91 -29.80
CA LYS A 85 -3.69 24.17 -29.30
C LYS A 85 -5.15 24.37 -29.72
N ASP A 86 -5.45 24.14 -30.99
CA ASP A 86 -6.68 24.58 -31.63
C ASP A 86 -7.75 23.48 -31.63
N GLU A 87 -7.38 22.24 -31.94
CA GLU A 87 -8.33 21.11 -32.02
C GLU A 87 -8.49 20.40 -30.67
N LEU A 88 -7.38 20.13 -29.99
CA LEU A 88 -7.41 19.49 -28.66
C LEU A 88 -7.72 20.51 -27.54
N GLY A 89 -7.69 21.81 -27.84
CA GLY A 89 -8.14 22.85 -26.94
C GLY A 89 -7.33 22.96 -25.64
N ILE A 90 -6.07 22.53 -25.62
CA ILE A 90 -5.23 22.54 -24.40
C ILE A 90 -5.19 23.92 -23.76
N VAL A 91 -5.10 24.98 -24.57
CA VAL A 91 -5.08 26.37 -24.10
C VAL A 91 -6.43 26.76 -23.49
N ALA A 92 -7.53 26.35 -24.12
CA ALA A 92 -8.86 26.61 -23.61
C ALA A 92 -9.12 25.87 -22.29
N MET A 93 -8.69 24.61 -22.18
CA MET A 93 -8.79 23.83 -20.95
C MET A 93 -7.95 24.44 -19.83
N GLN A 94 -6.70 24.82 -20.10
CA GLN A 94 -5.86 25.50 -19.11
C GLN A 94 -6.50 26.80 -18.64
N ALA A 95 -7.02 27.62 -19.56
CA ALA A 95 -7.70 28.86 -19.23
C ALA A 95 -9.00 28.64 -18.41
N ILE A 96 -9.64 27.48 -18.52
CA ILE A 96 -10.77 27.10 -17.65
C ILE A 96 -10.26 26.74 -16.25
N TYR A 97 -9.18 25.96 -16.13
CA TYR A 97 -8.57 25.62 -14.84
C TYR A 97 -8.02 26.84 -14.12
N ASP A 98 -7.37 27.77 -14.84
CA ASP A 98 -6.80 29.00 -14.28
C ASP A 98 -7.87 29.95 -13.71
N LYS A 99 -9.11 29.86 -14.22
CA LYS A 99 -10.26 30.64 -13.72
C LYS A 99 -10.89 30.04 -12.47
N GLN A 100 -10.59 28.80 -12.12
CA GLN A 100 -11.12 28.19 -10.91
C GLN A 100 -10.35 28.72 -9.70
N ALA A 101 -11.09 29.18 -8.69
CA ALA A 101 -10.51 29.53 -7.40
C ALA A 101 -10.05 28.27 -6.67
N TYR A 102 -8.82 27.83 -6.93
CA TYR A 102 -8.17 26.79 -6.13
C TYR A 102 -7.46 27.46 -4.96
N THR A 103 -7.75 27.01 -3.74
CA THR A 103 -6.90 27.32 -2.59
C THR A 103 -5.66 26.43 -2.70
N PRO A 104 -4.44 26.97 -2.91
CA PRO A 104 -3.24 26.16 -2.91
C PRO A 104 -3.19 25.37 -1.59
N PHE A 105 -3.17 24.05 -1.69
CA PHE A 105 -2.98 23.19 -0.54
C PHE A 105 -1.50 23.24 -0.19
N GLU A 106 -1.13 24.09 0.75
CA GLU A 106 0.21 24.08 1.34
C GLU A 106 0.32 22.87 2.27
N SER A 107 0.79 21.75 1.71
CA SER A 107 1.15 20.57 2.50
C SER A 107 2.40 20.88 3.30
N ASN A 108 2.24 21.04 4.62
CA ASN A 108 3.38 20.91 5.50
C ASN A 108 3.60 19.42 5.75
N GLY A 109 4.49 18.80 4.97
CA GLY A 109 4.72 17.36 5.03
C GLY A 109 5.05 16.83 6.44
N MET A 110 5.62 17.67 7.32
CA MET A 110 5.86 17.31 8.72
C MET A 110 4.56 17.34 9.54
N GLU A 111 3.71 18.35 9.36
CA GLU A 111 2.43 18.44 10.05
C GLU A 111 1.46 17.34 9.59
N ASP A 112 1.45 17.05 8.29
CA ASP A 112 0.68 15.95 7.70
C ASP A 112 1.14 14.60 8.26
N ALA A 113 2.46 14.39 8.38
CA ALA A 113 3.02 13.19 8.98
C ALA A 113 2.64 13.04 10.46
N ARG A 114 2.68 14.13 11.25
CA ARG A 114 2.24 14.12 12.66
C ARG A 114 0.75 13.84 12.79
N SER A 115 -0.08 14.50 11.98
CA SER A 115 -1.53 14.32 11.94
C SER A 115 -1.88 12.87 11.60
N LEU A 116 -1.20 12.28 10.61
CA LEU A 116 -1.36 10.88 10.25
C LEU A 116 -0.95 9.95 11.40
N ALA A 117 0.20 10.19 12.03
CA ALA A 117 0.67 9.38 13.16
C ALA A 117 -0.30 9.45 14.36
N ALA A 118 -0.85 10.63 14.65
CA ALA A 118 -1.86 10.82 15.70
C ALA A 118 -3.16 10.06 15.36
N SER A 119 -3.63 10.16 14.11
CA SER A 119 -4.82 9.45 13.62
C SER A 119 -4.65 7.93 13.71
N LEU A 120 -3.50 7.40 13.30
CA LEU A 120 -3.17 5.98 13.43
C LEU A 120 -3.15 5.54 14.90
N SER A 121 -2.52 6.32 15.77
CA SER A 121 -2.46 6.03 17.21
C SER A 121 -3.85 5.97 17.84
N LEU A 122 -4.73 6.91 17.47
CA LEU A 122 -6.13 6.93 17.92
C LEU A 122 -6.91 5.70 17.44
N ARG A 123 -6.68 5.26 16.19
CA ARG A 123 -7.33 4.06 15.63
C ARG A 123 -6.83 2.75 16.24
N LEU A 124 -5.55 2.67 16.61
CA LEU A 124 -4.94 1.46 17.16
C LEU A 124 -5.14 1.30 18.68
N SER A 125 -5.33 2.41 19.41
CA SER A 125 -5.48 2.40 20.86
C SER A 125 -6.63 1.49 21.36
N PRO A 126 -7.84 1.52 20.78
CA PRO A 126 -8.91 0.59 21.13
C PRO A 126 -8.54 -0.88 20.91
N ILE A 127 -7.90 -1.19 19.79
CA ILE A 127 -7.50 -2.56 19.43
C ILE A 127 -6.53 -3.12 20.49
N LYS A 128 -5.55 -2.31 20.90
CA LYS A 128 -4.63 -2.67 21.99
C LYS A 128 -5.37 -2.92 23.31
N GLY A 129 -6.37 -2.11 23.62
CA GLY A 129 -7.23 -2.28 24.80
C GLY A 129 -7.98 -3.61 24.77
N ILE A 130 -8.59 -3.95 23.65
CA ILE A 130 -9.36 -5.18 23.44
C ILE A 130 -8.46 -6.41 23.57
N LEU A 131 -7.29 -6.40 22.93
CA LEU A 131 -6.32 -7.51 23.03
C LEU A 131 -5.94 -7.79 24.47
N LYS A 132 -5.69 -6.74 25.28
CA LYS A 132 -5.40 -6.91 26.72
C LYS A 132 -6.57 -7.52 27.49
N GLN A 133 -7.80 -7.12 27.16
CA GLN A 133 -9.00 -7.65 27.82
C GLN A 133 -9.28 -9.10 27.42
N LEU A 134 -9.01 -9.48 26.16
CA LEU A 134 -9.15 -10.86 25.65
C LEU A 134 -8.14 -11.84 26.25
N LEU A 135 -6.96 -11.38 26.69
CA LEU A 135 -5.94 -12.25 27.27
C LEU A 135 -6.41 -12.95 28.56
N ARG A 136 -7.06 -12.22 29.47
CA ARG A 136 -7.53 -12.77 30.76
C ARG A 136 -8.47 -13.99 30.61
N PRO A 137 -9.55 -13.92 29.81
CA PRO A 137 -10.44 -15.06 29.60
C PRO A 137 -9.76 -16.19 28.82
N ILE A 138 -8.87 -15.91 27.87
CA ILE A 138 -8.10 -16.95 27.17
C ILE A 138 -7.24 -17.74 28.16
N VAL A 139 -6.51 -17.07 29.04
CA VAL A 139 -5.67 -17.73 30.07
C VAL A 139 -6.52 -18.55 31.03
N LEU A 140 -7.67 -18.02 31.46
CA LEU A 140 -8.62 -18.75 32.30
C LEU A 140 -9.13 -20.02 31.60
N TYR A 141 -9.57 -19.88 30.35
CA TYR A 141 -10.04 -20.97 29.51
C TYR A 141 -8.96 -22.02 29.24
N TYR A 142 -7.72 -21.60 29.05
CA TYR A 142 -6.58 -22.50 28.93
C TYR A 142 -6.33 -23.27 30.23
N GLY A 143 -6.43 -22.61 31.38
CA GLY A 143 -6.35 -23.28 32.69
C GLY A 143 -7.46 -24.32 32.91
N LEU A 144 -8.68 -24.03 32.44
CA LEU A 144 -9.79 -24.99 32.47
C LEU A 144 -9.58 -26.15 31.49
N HIS A 145 -9.04 -25.87 30.31
CA HIS A 145 -8.71 -26.89 29.29
C HIS A 145 -7.76 -27.97 29.82
N LYS A 146 -6.79 -27.58 30.68
CA LYS A 146 -5.89 -28.53 31.34
C LYS A 146 -6.60 -29.52 32.26
N LYS A 147 -7.78 -29.16 32.79
CA LYS A 147 -8.57 -29.99 33.70
C LYS A 147 -9.67 -30.77 32.97
N GLN A 148 -10.31 -30.13 31.99
CA GLN A 148 -11.41 -30.69 31.21
C GLN A 148 -11.25 -30.26 29.75
N ARG A 149 -11.38 -31.20 28.81
CA ARG A 149 -11.36 -30.88 27.38
C ARG A 149 -12.41 -29.82 27.07
N MET A 150 -11.95 -28.68 26.56
CA MET A 150 -12.84 -27.61 26.13
C MET A 150 -13.45 -27.89 24.75
N SER A 151 -14.51 -27.13 24.46
CA SER A 151 -15.45 -27.19 23.33
C SER A 151 -15.06 -27.98 22.08
N PRO A 152 -16.02 -28.67 21.42
CA PRO A 152 -15.78 -29.32 20.14
C PRO A 152 -15.39 -28.30 19.07
N ARG A 153 -14.48 -28.72 18.18
CA ARG A 153 -14.01 -27.93 17.03
C ARG A 153 -15.14 -27.79 16.02
N LEU A 154 -15.20 -26.67 15.33
CA LEU A 154 -16.12 -26.44 14.21
C LEU A 154 -15.30 -26.15 12.95
N ASP A 155 -15.18 -27.10 12.05
CA ASP A 155 -14.38 -26.95 10.84
C ASP A 155 -14.94 -25.85 9.90
N CYS A 156 -14.12 -24.84 9.61
CA CYS A 156 -14.50 -23.75 8.69
C CYS A 156 -14.81 -24.25 7.27
N CYS A 157 -14.24 -25.38 6.86
CA CYS A 157 -14.44 -25.95 5.53
C CYS A 157 -15.80 -26.66 5.37
N ASN A 158 -16.46 -26.97 6.48
CA ASN A 158 -17.73 -27.71 6.49
C ASN A 158 -18.90 -26.87 7.03
N LEU A 159 -18.78 -25.54 6.97
CA LEU A 159 -19.86 -24.64 7.35
C LEU A 159 -21.02 -24.69 6.35
N ALA A 160 -22.25 -24.74 6.89
CA ALA A 160 -23.47 -24.67 6.10
C ALA A 160 -23.63 -23.26 5.50
N ASN A 161 -23.97 -23.20 4.21
CA ASN A 161 -24.13 -21.92 3.51
C ASN A 161 -25.37 -21.15 3.98
N SER A 162 -26.36 -21.82 4.56
CA SER A 162 -27.57 -21.19 5.11
C SER A 162 -27.27 -20.19 6.21
N ASP A 163 -26.16 -20.39 6.93
CA ASP A 163 -25.84 -19.65 8.14
C ASP A 163 -24.88 -18.48 7.85
N LEU A 164 -24.48 -18.31 6.58
CA LEU A 164 -23.53 -17.31 6.12
C LEU A 164 -24.26 -16.19 5.37
N THR A 165 -23.92 -14.95 5.70
CA THR A 165 -24.44 -13.76 5.00
C THR A 165 -23.28 -12.98 4.40
N TYR A 166 -23.41 -12.55 3.14
CA TYR A 166 -22.39 -11.73 2.49
C TYR A 166 -22.28 -10.37 3.17
N VAL A 167 -21.06 -10.00 3.57
CA VAL A 167 -20.76 -8.72 4.21
C VAL A 167 -19.65 -8.01 3.43
N PRO A 168 -19.93 -6.86 2.77
CA PRO A 168 -18.96 -6.14 1.95
C PRO A 168 -17.67 -5.76 2.68
N THR A 169 -17.76 -5.44 3.97
CA THR A 169 -16.63 -5.08 4.84
C THR A 169 -15.54 -6.16 4.92
N TYR A 170 -15.92 -7.42 4.68
CA TYR A 170 -15.04 -8.59 4.67
C TYR A 170 -14.81 -9.16 3.26
N GLY A 171 -15.59 -8.71 2.27
CA GLY A 171 -15.55 -9.27 0.91
C GLY A 171 -15.93 -10.75 0.86
N ALA A 172 -16.68 -11.27 1.84
CA ALA A 172 -16.96 -12.69 2.02
C ALA A 172 -18.32 -12.93 2.68
N ALA A 173 -18.85 -14.15 2.52
CA ALA A 173 -20.01 -14.63 3.25
C ALA A 173 -19.58 -15.13 4.64
N VAL A 174 -20.11 -14.52 5.70
CA VAL A 174 -19.67 -14.74 7.07
C VAL A 174 -20.85 -15.02 8.02
N SER A 175 -20.60 -15.71 9.13
CA SER A 175 -21.53 -15.85 10.24
C SER A 175 -20.99 -15.21 11.51
N ARG A 176 -21.74 -14.26 12.05
CA ARG A 176 -21.45 -13.62 13.36
C ARG A 176 -21.93 -14.44 14.55
N GLN A 177 -22.56 -15.59 14.32
CA GLN A 177 -23.15 -16.41 15.39
C GLN A 177 -22.15 -17.38 15.99
N THR A 178 -21.13 -17.78 15.22
CA THR A 178 -20.13 -18.76 15.62
C THR A 178 -18.75 -18.40 15.09
N SER A 179 -17.72 -18.84 15.79
CA SER A 179 -16.36 -18.97 15.26
C SER A 179 -16.19 -20.35 14.64
N CYS A 180 -15.23 -20.49 13.72
CA CYS A 180 -14.86 -21.77 13.13
C CYS A 180 -13.35 -21.96 13.22
N ASP A 181 -12.88 -23.18 12.95
CA ASP A 181 -11.51 -23.61 13.09
C ASP A 181 -10.96 -24.11 11.75
N LEU A 182 -9.78 -23.63 11.38
CA LEU A 182 -8.90 -24.26 10.41
C LEU A 182 -8.03 -25.28 11.14
N ILE A 183 -8.23 -26.55 10.80
CA ILE A 183 -7.65 -27.69 11.50
C ILE A 183 -6.53 -28.29 10.64
N PRO A 184 -5.27 -28.24 11.08
CA PRO A 184 -4.19 -28.90 10.35
C PRO A 184 -4.29 -30.44 10.46
N PRO A 185 -3.76 -31.18 9.47
CA PRO A 185 -3.98 -32.61 9.23
C PRO A 185 -3.46 -33.52 10.33
N ARG A 186 -2.50 -33.05 11.12
CA ARG A 186 -1.87 -33.81 12.22
C ARG A 186 -2.17 -33.21 13.59
N LEU A 187 -3.28 -32.48 13.74
CA LEU A 187 -3.64 -31.88 15.02
C LEU A 187 -4.21 -32.92 16.00
N GLY A 188 -3.48 -33.18 17.09
CA GLY A 188 -3.95 -34.07 18.15
C GLY A 188 -5.29 -33.62 18.77
N PRO A 189 -6.10 -34.52 19.36
CA PRO A 189 -7.45 -34.21 19.84
C PRO A 189 -7.50 -33.28 21.07
N ASN A 190 -6.39 -33.13 21.80
CA ASN A 190 -6.31 -32.36 23.06
C ASN A 190 -5.82 -30.92 22.89
N VAL A 191 -5.84 -30.37 21.68
CA VAL A 191 -5.42 -28.98 21.45
C VAL A 191 -6.45 -28.01 22.00
N PHE A 192 -5.95 -26.95 22.63
CA PHE A 192 -6.78 -25.93 23.23
C PHE A 192 -7.58 -25.16 22.17
N ASN A 193 -8.89 -25.14 22.35
CA ASN A 193 -9.81 -24.33 21.56
C ASN A 193 -10.67 -23.46 22.50
N PRO A 194 -10.62 -22.13 22.39
CA PRO A 194 -11.37 -21.24 23.26
C PRO A 194 -12.90 -21.29 23.02
N GLY A 195 -13.32 -21.86 21.88
CA GLY A 195 -14.68 -22.33 21.60
C GLY A 195 -15.79 -21.27 21.61
N ARG A 196 -17.05 -21.74 21.70
CA ARG A 196 -18.25 -20.87 21.60
C ARG A 196 -18.36 -19.81 22.68
N LYS A 197 -17.78 -20.04 23.88
CA LYS A 197 -17.77 -19.04 24.96
C LYS A 197 -16.94 -17.82 24.57
N PHE A 198 -15.85 -18.04 23.83
CA PHE A 198 -15.01 -16.98 23.28
C PHE A 198 -15.72 -16.23 22.15
N THR A 199 -16.45 -16.92 21.27
CA THR A 199 -17.26 -16.31 20.21
C THR A 199 -18.17 -15.19 20.71
N LYS A 200 -18.92 -15.41 21.80
CA LYS A 200 -19.85 -14.40 22.35
C LYS A 200 -19.13 -13.12 22.75
N MET A 201 -17.93 -13.25 23.29
CA MET A 201 -17.09 -12.13 23.68
C MET A 201 -16.57 -11.37 22.45
N LEU A 202 -16.12 -12.09 21.42
CA LEU A 202 -15.68 -11.48 20.16
C LEU A 202 -16.81 -10.71 19.47
N ASP A 203 -18.04 -11.22 19.50
CA ASP A 203 -19.22 -10.51 18.97
C ASP A 203 -19.54 -9.24 19.75
N GLN A 204 -19.42 -9.27 21.09
CA GLN A 204 -19.61 -8.08 21.92
C GLN A 204 -18.61 -6.97 21.56
N TYR A 205 -17.33 -7.32 21.35
CA TYR A 205 -16.33 -6.35 20.92
C TYR A 205 -16.62 -5.79 19.53
N MET A 206 -17.08 -6.60 18.58
CA MET A 206 -17.47 -6.12 17.25
C MET A 206 -18.69 -5.20 17.27
N LYS A 207 -19.64 -5.42 18.18
CA LYS A 207 -20.80 -4.55 18.35
C LYS A 207 -20.40 -3.17 18.87
N TYR A 208 -19.46 -3.12 19.81
CA TYR A 208 -18.98 -1.85 20.36
C TYR A 208 -17.98 -1.14 19.42
N TRP A 209 -17.16 -1.90 18.69
CA TRP A 209 -16.11 -1.38 17.80
C TRP A 209 -16.30 -1.92 16.38
N SER A 210 -17.04 -1.18 15.56
CA SER A 210 -17.37 -1.58 14.18
C SER A 210 -16.18 -1.58 13.21
N SER A 211 -15.05 -0.96 13.60
CA SER A 211 -13.81 -0.94 12.82
C SER A 211 -13.02 -2.26 12.90
N ILE A 212 -13.38 -3.16 13.83
CA ILE A 212 -12.68 -4.43 14.00
C ILE A 212 -12.98 -5.35 12.81
N LYS A 213 -11.90 -5.85 12.22
CA LYS A 213 -11.94 -6.82 11.13
C LYS A 213 -11.94 -8.24 11.70
N TRP A 214 -11.33 -9.19 11.03
CA TRP A 214 -11.22 -10.56 11.49
C TRP A 214 -10.53 -10.63 12.85
N GLN A 215 -11.07 -11.44 13.74
CA GLN A 215 -10.48 -11.78 15.03
C GLN A 215 -10.10 -13.24 14.99
N TYR A 216 -8.84 -13.55 15.30
CA TYR A 216 -8.35 -14.92 15.27
C TYR A 216 -7.55 -15.27 16.52
N PHE A 217 -7.62 -16.55 16.88
CA PHE A 217 -6.79 -17.18 17.88
C PHE A 217 -6.02 -18.31 17.20
N ILE A 218 -4.69 -18.33 17.36
CA ILE A 218 -3.85 -19.40 16.83
C ILE A 218 -3.19 -20.09 18.02
N SER A 219 -3.42 -21.39 18.15
CA SER A 219 -2.78 -22.20 19.18
C SER A 219 -1.32 -22.49 18.82
N ALA A 220 -0.51 -22.85 19.82
CA ALA A 220 0.89 -23.23 19.58
C ALA A 220 1.04 -24.44 18.65
N GLU A 221 0.02 -25.30 18.62
CA GLU A 221 -0.07 -26.49 17.79
C GLU A 221 -0.63 -26.20 16.38
N GLY A 222 -0.96 -24.94 16.07
CA GLY A 222 -1.39 -24.51 14.75
C GLY A 222 -2.90 -24.56 14.49
N LEU A 223 -3.73 -24.77 15.52
CA LEU A 223 -5.18 -24.61 15.39
C LEU A 223 -5.49 -23.12 15.21
N HIS A 224 -6.14 -22.74 14.11
CA HIS A 224 -6.56 -21.36 13.85
C HIS A 224 -8.08 -21.23 13.99
N THR A 225 -8.53 -20.57 15.05
CA THR A 225 -9.93 -20.21 15.26
C THR A 225 -10.20 -18.79 14.76
N GLU A 226 -11.20 -18.60 13.91
CA GLU A 226 -11.53 -17.31 13.31
C GLU A 226 -12.98 -16.87 13.62
N PHE A 227 -13.17 -15.56 13.82
CA PHE A 227 -14.45 -14.92 14.00
C PHE A 227 -14.52 -13.56 13.25
N PRO A 228 -15.64 -13.24 12.56
CA PRO A 228 -16.80 -14.09 12.27
C PRO A 228 -16.36 -15.35 11.50
N SER A 229 -17.17 -16.41 11.48
CA SER A 229 -16.79 -17.61 10.72
C SER A 229 -17.07 -17.44 9.23
N HIS A 230 -16.25 -18.04 8.36
CA HIS A 230 -16.50 -18.09 6.93
C HIS A 230 -16.04 -19.39 6.30
N ASN A 231 -16.60 -19.72 5.14
CA ASN A 231 -16.30 -20.98 4.46
C ASN A 231 -15.07 -20.85 3.54
N PHE A 232 -13.98 -21.50 3.94
CA PHE A 232 -12.72 -21.48 3.18
C PHE A 232 -12.74 -22.33 1.90
N LYS A 233 -13.68 -23.27 1.71
CA LYS A 233 -13.79 -24.01 0.43
C LYS A 233 -14.10 -23.09 -0.75
N ARG A 234 -14.72 -21.94 -0.49
CA ARG A 234 -15.07 -20.94 -1.51
C ARG A 234 -14.11 -19.76 -1.56
N SER A 235 -13.17 -19.66 -0.61
CA SER A 235 -12.09 -18.68 -0.67
C SER A 235 -10.95 -19.23 -1.53
N ARG A 236 -10.07 -18.36 -2.04
CA ARG A 236 -8.93 -18.78 -2.87
C ARG A 236 -7.89 -19.63 -2.12
N ILE A 237 -8.11 -19.89 -0.83
CA ILE A 237 -7.24 -20.69 0.03
C ILE A 237 -7.86 -22.09 0.11
N PRO A 238 -7.30 -23.10 -0.56
CA PRO A 238 -7.86 -24.43 -0.54
C PRO A 238 -7.80 -24.98 0.89
N CYS A 239 -8.94 -25.46 1.40
CA CYS A 239 -8.97 -26.29 2.61
C CYS A 239 -7.96 -27.45 2.54
N SER A 240 -7.71 -27.95 1.32
CA SER A 240 -6.75 -28.99 0.97
C SER A 240 -5.28 -28.56 0.97
N ALA A 241 -4.97 -27.26 0.87
CA ALA A 241 -3.59 -26.76 0.90
C ALA A 241 -3.05 -26.60 2.34
N MET A 242 -3.92 -26.81 3.32
CA MET A 242 -3.55 -26.90 4.73
C MET A 242 -3.71 -28.33 5.27
N HIS A 243 -3.96 -29.34 4.41
CA HIS A 243 -4.05 -30.79 4.70
C HIS A 243 -2.75 -31.55 4.35
#